data_AF-A0AAV0WZX4-F1
#
_entry.id   AF-A0AAV0WZX4-F1
#
_cell.length_a   1.000
_cell.length_b   1.000
_cell.length_c   1.000
_cell.angle_alpha   90.00
_cell.angle_beta   90.00
_cell.angle_gamma   90.00
#
_symmetry.space_group_name_H-M   'P 1'
#
loop_
_entity.id
_entity.type
_entity.pdbx_description
1 polymer ?
#
loop_
_entity_poly.entity_id
_entity_poly.type
_entity_poly.pdbx_seq_one_letter_code
_entity_poly.pdbx_strand_id
1 'polypeptide(L)'
;MTLPLLPQNLIMEGFESIKRMYRENELLSLGDNGGQFNQLFDYYRSTWLQGVNADMLSVNDTVWRTNNVLEVSHQHLLLHMGNRHHPEPWIFLKGLITYSRGILIDYTVVTDGEQIREPQRQV
;
A
#
# COMPACT_ATOMS: atom_id res chain seq x y z
N MET A 1 4.96 -4.34 -4.26
CA MET A 1 5.74 -3.46 -5.16
C MET A 1 7.13 -3.25 -4.57
N THR A 2 8.20 -3.52 -5.32
CA THR A 2 9.60 -3.44 -4.85
C THR A 2 10.29 -2.11 -5.18
N LEU A 3 9.78 -1.35 -6.17
CA LEU A 3 10.32 -0.06 -6.59
C LEU A 3 10.49 0.98 -5.47
N PRO A 4 9.48 1.22 -4.61
CA PRO A 4 9.59 2.14 -3.47
C PRO A 4 10.67 1.77 -2.43
N LEU A 5 11.18 0.53 -2.46
CA LEU A 5 12.19 0.07 -1.51
C LEU A 5 13.61 0.44 -1.94
N LEU A 6 13.80 0.89 -3.18
CA LEU A 6 15.09 1.36 -3.68
C LEU A 6 15.42 2.75 -3.11
N PRO A 7 16.71 3.04 -2.87
CA PRO A 7 17.17 4.41 -2.65
C PRO A 7 16.63 5.33 -3.75
N GLN A 8 16.24 6.55 -3.38
CA GLN A 8 15.57 7.50 -4.28
C GLN A 8 16.32 7.69 -5.61
N ASN A 9 17.66 7.76 -5.56
CA ASN A 9 18.52 7.92 -6.73
C ASN A 9 18.54 6.69 -7.67
N LEU A 10 18.07 5.53 -7.21
CA LEU A 10 18.03 4.28 -7.98
C LEU A 10 16.63 3.91 -8.48
N ILE A 11 15.57 4.61 -8.04
CA ILE A 11 14.19 4.28 -8.41
C ILE A 11 13.97 4.33 -9.92
N MET A 12 14.45 5.39 -10.59
CA MET A 12 14.27 5.53 -12.04
C MET A 12 15.02 4.43 -12.82
N GLU A 13 16.24 4.10 -12.40
CA GLU A 13 17.03 3.02 -12.99
C GLU A 13 16.35 1.65 -12.80
N GLY A 14 15.82 1.41 -11.60
CA GLY A 14 15.04 0.21 -11.29
C GLY A 14 13.77 0.12 -12.14
N PHE A 15 13.09 1.24 -12.35
CA PHE A 15 11.86 1.31 -13.16
C PHE A 15 12.15 0.97 -14.62
N GLU A 16 13.17 1.57 -15.22
CA GLU A 16 13.57 1.28 -16.60
C GLU A 16 14.08 -0.16 -16.74
N SER A 17 14.71 -0.72 -15.71
CA SER A 17 15.13 -2.13 -15.69
C SER A 17 13.95 -3.09 -15.66
N ILE A 18 12.90 -2.80 -14.89
CA ILE A 18 11.64 -3.59 -14.90
C ILE A 18 10.97 -3.49 -16.26
N LYS A 19 10.88 -2.29 -16.84
CA LYS A 19 10.29 -2.07 -18.18
C LYS A 19 11.07 -2.80 -19.27
N ARG A 20 12.41 -2.81 -19.18
CA ARG A 20 13.29 -3.56 -20.10
C ARG A 20 13.09 -5.07 -19.95
N MET A 21 13.16 -5.60 -18.72
CA MET A 21 12.91 -7.03 -18.44
C MET A 21 11.54 -7.46 -18.96
N TYR A 22 10.51 -6.66 -18.74
CA TYR A 22 9.17 -6.90 -19.25
C TYR A 22 9.16 -7.01 -20.78
N ARG A 23 9.76 -6.05 -21.48
CA ARG A 23 9.87 -6.09 -22.96
C ARG A 23 10.66 -7.30 -23.47
N GLU A 24 11.73 -7.67 -22.78
CA GLU A 24 12.61 -8.77 -23.16
C GLU A 24 11.99 -10.15 -22.89
N ASN A 25 11.16 -10.29 -21.85
CA ASN A 25 10.57 -11.57 -21.43
C ASN A 25 9.13 -11.80 -21.93
N GLU A 26 8.40 -10.76 -22.31
CA GLU A 26 6.98 -10.87 -22.69
C GLU A 26 6.67 -10.66 -24.17
N LEU A 27 7.68 -10.54 -25.03
CA LEU A 27 7.48 -10.51 -26.48
C LEU A 27 6.93 -11.85 -27.04
N LEU A 28 6.69 -12.87 -26.20
CA LEU A 28 6.24 -14.20 -26.62
C LEU A 28 5.00 -14.78 -25.88
N SER A 29 4.48 -14.20 -24.78
CA SER A 29 3.46 -14.92 -23.96
C SER A 29 2.19 -14.19 -23.53
N LEU A 30 2.05 -12.86 -23.72
CA LEU A 30 0.90 -12.12 -23.18
C LEU A 30 -0.22 -11.72 -24.17
N GLY A 31 -0.06 -11.98 -25.46
CA GLY A 31 -1.09 -11.63 -26.46
C GLY A 31 -1.50 -10.15 -26.40
N ASP A 32 -2.81 -9.85 -26.44
CA ASP A 32 -3.38 -8.49 -26.50
C ASP A 32 -3.17 -7.64 -25.21
N ASN A 33 -2.65 -8.21 -24.12
CA ASN A 33 -2.48 -7.47 -22.86
C ASN A 33 -1.27 -6.53 -22.84
N GLY A 34 -0.38 -6.58 -23.86
CA GLY A 34 0.80 -5.72 -23.93
C GLY A 34 0.48 -4.21 -23.96
N GLY A 35 -0.69 -3.83 -24.47
CA GLY A 35 -1.17 -2.44 -24.44
C GLY A 35 -1.47 -1.93 -23.03
N GLN A 36 -2.04 -2.79 -22.17
CA GLN A 36 -2.42 -2.44 -20.80
C GLN A 36 -1.20 -2.23 -19.90
N PHE A 37 -0.14 -3.00 -20.10
CA PHE A 37 1.11 -2.81 -19.35
C PHE A 37 1.87 -1.55 -19.77
N ASN A 38 1.85 -1.18 -21.05
CA ASN A 38 2.40 0.11 -21.46
C ASN A 38 1.65 1.27 -20.78
N GLN A 39 0.31 1.20 -20.72
CA GLN A 39 -0.50 2.17 -19.97
C GLN A 39 -0.17 2.19 -18.48
N LEU A 40 0.08 1.02 -17.87
CA LEU A 40 0.50 0.92 -16.47
C LEU A 40 1.86 1.59 -16.24
N PHE A 41 2.85 1.36 -17.11
CA PHE A 41 4.15 2.02 -17.02
C PHE A 41 4.04 3.53 -17.21
N ASP A 42 3.22 3.99 -18.14
CA ASP A 42 3.02 5.41 -18.40
C ASP A 42 2.31 6.10 -17.23
N TYR A 43 1.28 5.46 -16.67
CA TYR A 43 0.64 5.89 -15.42
C TYR A 43 1.64 5.97 -14.27
N TYR A 44 2.43 4.92 -14.06
CA TYR A 44 3.37 4.87 -12.95
C TYR A 44 4.44 5.96 -13.07
N ARG A 45 4.96 6.17 -14.28
CA ARG A 45 5.95 7.22 -14.56
C ARG A 45 5.39 8.62 -14.29
N SER A 46 4.22 8.93 -14.87
CA SER A 46 3.62 10.26 -14.78
C SER A 46 3.11 10.60 -13.38
N THR A 47 2.61 9.60 -12.65
CA THR A 47 1.98 9.80 -11.34
C THR A 47 2.99 9.75 -10.20
N TRP A 48 3.92 8.80 -10.23
CA TRP A 48 4.76 8.46 -9.08
C TRP A 48 6.24 8.81 -9.26
N LEU A 49 6.74 8.86 -10.51
CA LEU A 49 8.15 9.12 -10.79
C LEU A 49 8.43 10.55 -11.27
N GLN A 50 7.40 11.38 -11.37
CA GLN A 50 7.49 12.76 -11.83
C GLN A 50 6.79 13.71 -10.86
N GLY A 51 7.31 14.93 -10.77
CA GLY A 51 6.75 15.98 -9.91
C GLY A 51 6.91 15.69 -8.42
N VAL A 52 6.04 16.30 -7.62
CA VAL A 52 6.10 16.28 -6.14
C VAL A 52 6.02 14.88 -5.51
N ASN A 53 5.47 13.90 -6.24
CA ASN A 53 5.31 12.53 -5.74
C ASN A 53 6.62 11.73 -5.83
N ALA A 54 7.55 12.12 -6.71
CA ALA A 54 8.81 11.40 -6.93
C ALA A 54 9.69 11.39 -5.68
N ASP A 55 9.67 12.51 -4.94
CA ASP A 55 10.44 12.66 -3.70
C ASP A 55 9.83 11.87 -2.53
N MET A 56 8.53 11.56 -2.60
CA MET A 56 7.81 10.83 -1.56
C MET A 56 7.71 9.33 -1.84
N LEU A 57 8.15 8.87 -3.02
CA LEU A 57 7.99 7.48 -3.44
C LEU A 57 8.99 6.54 -2.75
N SER A 58 10.22 6.98 -2.50
CA SER A 58 11.21 6.14 -1.81
C SER A 58 10.85 6.03 -0.34
N VAL A 59 10.62 4.80 0.12
CA VAL A 59 10.51 4.45 1.54
C VAL A 59 11.73 3.66 2.01
N ASN A 60 12.84 3.77 1.26
CA ASN A 60 14.13 3.24 1.65
C ASN A 60 14.57 3.87 2.98
N ASP A 61 15.11 3.05 3.88
CA ASP A 61 15.47 3.43 5.26
C ASP A 61 14.36 4.05 6.13
N THR A 62 13.10 4.04 5.65
CA THR A 62 11.95 4.49 6.43
C THR A 62 11.50 3.38 7.38
N VAL A 63 11.52 3.65 8.68
CA VAL A 63 11.09 2.72 9.75
C VAL A 63 9.63 2.30 9.58
N TRP A 64 8.78 3.22 9.12
CA TRP A 64 7.33 3.01 8.93
C TRP A 64 6.96 3.13 7.45
N ARG A 65 6.80 1.99 6.79
CA ARG A 65 6.37 1.96 5.38
C ARG A 65 4.84 2.11 5.35
N THR A 66 4.36 3.20 4.76
CA THR A 66 2.93 3.53 4.65
C THR A 66 2.11 2.40 4.05
N ASN A 67 2.64 1.65 3.08
CA ASN A 67 1.93 0.50 2.51
C ASN A 67 1.66 -0.59 3.57
N ASN A 68 2.62 -0.91 4.43
CA ASN A 68 2.42 -1.94 5.46
C ASN A 68 1.41 -1.48 6.51
N VAL A 69 1.49 -0.21 6.95
CA VAL A 69 0.59 0.32 7.98
C VAL A 69 -0.83 0.50 7.45
N LEU A 70 -1.00 1.03 6.23
CA LEU A 70 -2.30 1.17 5.59
C LEU A 70 -2.90 -0.18 5.22
N GLU A 71 -2.10 -1.13 4.75
CA GLU A 71 -2.57 -2.48 4.42
C GLU A 71 -2.98 -3.23 5.69
N VAL A 72 -2.20 -3.14 6.78
CA VAL A 72 -2.58 -3.69 8.09
C VAL A 72 -3.85 -3.00 8.64
N SER A 73 -3.97 -1.68 8.51
CA SER A 73 -5.17 -0.92 8.88
C SER A 73 -6.40 -1.37 8.08
N HIS A 74 -6.26 -1.50 6.75
CA HIS A 74 -7.31 -2.00 5.87
C HIS A 74 -7.70 -3.43 6.20
N GLN A 75 -6.73 -4.32 6.47
CA GLN A 75 -6.98 -5.69 6.88
C GLN A 75 -7.74 -5.74 8.21
N HIS A 76 -7.33 -4.95 9.21
CA HIS A 76 -8.05 -4.83 10.48
C HIS A 76 -9.49 -4.32 10.29
N LEU A 77 -9.67 -3.31 9.45
CA LEU A 77 -11.00 -2.78 9.13
C LEU A 77 -11.88 -3.83 8.44
N LEU A 78 -11.33 -4.57 7.47
CA LEU A 78 -12.03 -5.65 6.76
C LEU A 78 -12.44 -6.78 7.69
N LEU A 79 -11.61 -7.13 8.69
CA LEU A 79 -11.98 -8.12 9.72
C LEU A 79 -13.25 -7.71 10.45
N HIS A 80 -13.38 -6.44 10.85
CA HIS A 80 -14.58 -5.91 11.49
C HIS A 80 -15.81 -5.86 10.55
N MET A 81 -15.60 -5.97 9.24
CA MET A 81 -16.65 -6.04 8.21
C MET A 81 -16.94 -7.48 7.76
N GLY A 82 -16.35 -8.50 8.42
CA GLY A 82 -16.50 -9.90 8.07
C GLY A 82 -15.81 -10.30 6.77
N ASN A 83 -14.69 -9.64 6.44
CA ASN A 83 -13.90 -9.84 5.22
C ASN A 83 -14.71 -9.70 3.92
N ARG A 84 -15.76 -8.88 3.93
CA ARG A 84 -16.57 -8.59 2.74
C ARG A 84 -15.95 -7.43 1.96
N HIS A 85 -15.74 -7.61 0.67
CA HIS A 85 -15.30 -6.54 -0.23
C HIS A 85 -16.38 -5.44 -0.42
N HIS A 86 -17.64 -5.79 -0.25
CA HIS A 86 -18.79 -4.88 -0.38
C HIS A 86 -19.77 -5.09 0.78
N PRO A 87 -19.43 -4.64 2.00
CA PRO A 87 -20.34 -4.74 3.13
C PRO A 87 -21.55 -3.81 2.91
N GLU A 88 -22.71 -4.26 3.39
CA GLU A 88 -23.90 -3.39 3.50
C GLU A 88 -23.53 -2.11 4.29
N PRO A 89 -24.09 -0.93 3.97
CA PRO A 89 -23.72 0.33 4.62
C PRO A 89 -23.76 0.28 6.15
N TRP A 90 -24.73 -0.42 6.72
CA TRP A 90 -24.89 -0.60 8.18
C TRP A 90 -23.79 -1.47 8.79
N ILE A 91 -23.34 -2.50 8.07
CA ILE A 91 -22.22 -3.37 8.48
C ILE A 91 -20.91 -2.59 8.42
N PHE A 92 -20.73 -1.79 7.36
CA PHE A 92 -19.59 -0.89 7.21
C PHE A 92 -19.52 0.11 8.38
N LEU A 93 -20.62 0.82 8.67
CA LEU A 93 -20.67 1.80 9.75
C LEU A 93 -20.39 1.18 11.12
N LYS A 94 -20.98 0.01 11.40
CA LYS A 94 -20.72 -0.73 12.65
C LYS A 94 -19.25 -1.14 12.76
N GLY A 95 -18.67 -1.70 11.70
CA GLY A 95 -17.27 -2.09 11.66
C GLY A 95 -16.33 -0.91 11.86
N LEU A 96 -16.63 0.22 11.23
CA LEU A 96 -15.84 1.45 11.35
C LEU A 96 -15.87 2.02 12.78
N ILE A 97 -17.03 2.02 13.44
CA ILE A 97 -17.17 2.46 14.83
C ILE A 97 -16.34 1.56 15.75
N THR A 98 -16.41 0.24 15.58
CA THR A 98 -15.62 -0.71 16.38
C THR A 98 -14.12 -0.53 16.17
N TYR A 99 -13.68 -0.43 14.92
CA TYR A 99 -12.28 -0.19 14.57
C TYR A 99 -11.77 1.12 15.20
N SER A 100 -12.55 2.19 15.11
CA SER A 100 -12.18 3.51 15.67
C SER A 100 -12.07 3.50 17.20
N ARG A 101 -12.91 2.71 17.88
CA ARG A 101 -12.80 2.52 19.35
C ARG A 101 -11.52 1.80 19.73
N GLY A 102 -11.12 0.77 18.98
CA GLY A 102 -9.84 0.09 19.17
C GLY A 102 -8.65 1.04 19.05
N ILE A 103 -8.64 1.88 18.00
CA ILE A 103 -7.61 2.92 17.82
C ILE A 103 -7.57 3.90 19.01
N LEU A 104 -8.74 4.33 19.51
CA LEU A 104 -8.79 5.28 20.62
C LEU A 104 -8.21 4.69 21.91
N ILE A 105 -8.48 3.41 22.17
CA ILE A 105 -7.91 2.67 23.30
C ILE A 105 -6.39 2.54 23.13
N ASP A 106 -5.94 2.14 21.96
CA ASP A 106 -4.51 2.02 21.65
C ASP A 106 -3.80 3.37 21.83
N TYR A 107 -4.42 4.48 21.42
CA TYR A 107 -3.91 5.83 21.64
C TYR A 107 -3.77 6.16 23.13
N THR A 108 -4.79 5.87 23.95
CA THR A 108 -4.73 6.13 25.40
C THR A 108 -3.63 5.33 26.10
N VAL A 109 -3.44 4.07 25.70
CA VAL A 109 -2.42 3.18 26.26
C VAL A 109 -1.01 3.65 25.87
N VAL A 110 -0.84 4.14 24.63
CA VAL A 110 0.44 4.74 24.18
C VAL A 110 0.73 6.05 24.91
N THR A 111 -0.28 6.90 25.17
CA THR A 111 -0.08 8.13 25.95
C THR A 111 0.32 7.87 27.40
N ASP A 112 -0.06 6.71 27.94
CA ASP A 112 0.32 6.25 29.28
C ASP A 112 1.70 5.55 29.32
N GLY A 113 2.40 5.47 28.18
CA GLY A 113 3.79 5.03 28.08
C GLY A 113 3.99 3.57 27.68
N GLU A 114 2.93 2.84 27.33
CA GLU A 114 3.05 1.46 26.87
C GLU A 114 3.28 1.36 25.35
N GLN A 115 4.15 0.43 24.94
CA GLN A 115 4.47 0.21 23.53
C GLN A 115 3.52 -0.83 22.91
N ILE A 116 2.63 -0.39 22.02
CA ILE A 116 1.75 -1.29 21.25
C ILE A 116 2.47 -1.71 19.96
N ARG A 117 2.77 -3.02 19.86
CA ARG A 117 3.45 -3.60 18.68
C ARG A 117 2.48 -4.01 17.56
N GLU A 118 1.22 -4.28 17.91
CA GLU A 118 0.12 -4.57 16.98
C GLU A 118 -1.21 -4.05 17.56
N PRO A 119 -2.14 -3.50 16.75
CA PRO A 119 -3.42 -3.02 17.27
C PRO A 119 -4.16 -4.17 17.96
N GLN A 120 -4.71 -3.95 19.15
CA GLN A 120 -5.38 -5.03 19.88
C GLN A 120 -6.57 -5.56 19.09
N ARG A 121 -6.52 -6.86 18.72
CA ARG A 121 -7.64 -7.57 18.09
C ARG A 121 -8.79 -7.69 19.08
N GLN A 122 -9.67 -6.69 19.12
CA GLN A 122 -10.95 -6.84 19.80
C GLN A 122 -11.90 -7.59 18.87
N VAL A 123 -12.09 -8.88 19.18
CA VAL A 123 -13.09 -9.76 18.55
C VAL A 123 -14.48 -9.41 19.07
#